data_AF-A0A3S0BP00-F1
#
_entry.id   AF-A0A3S0BP00-F1
#
_cell.length_a   1.000
_cell.length_b   1.000
_cell.length_c   1.000
_cell.angle_alpha   90.00
_cell.angle_beta   90.00
_cell.angle_gamma   90.00
#
_symmetry.space_group_name_H-M   'P 1'
#
loop_
_entity.id
_entity.type
_entity.pdbx_description
1 polymer ?
#
loop_
_entity_poly.entity_id
_entity_poly.type
_entity_poly.pdbx_seq_one_letter_code
_entity_poly.pdbx_strand_id
1 'polypeptide(L)'
;MWALGDIRNPNQLKHLANREARVAFHNVAHPEDPIRLDERVVPHAVFSHPEIGSVGETEATLAQAGRRFVVGRRDYGDVAYGWALEDLTGFAKVLVDPESGRILGGHVIGPQAATL
;
A
#
# COMPACT_ATOMS: atom_id res chain seq x y z
N MET A 1 12.57 -16.49 22.15
CA MET A 1 12.20 -15.08 22.43
C MET A 1 11.68 -14.49 21.13
N TRP A 2 10.54 -13.79 21.14
CA TRP A 2 9.87 -13.24 19.95
C TRP A 2 9.82 -11.72 20.04
N ALA A 3 9.87 -11.02 18.91
CA ALA A 3 9.72 -9.57 18.80
C ALA A 3 8.80 -9.22 17.63
N LEU A 4 7.91 -8.23 17.82
CA LEU A 4 6.91 -7.79 16.85
C LEU A 4 6.56 -6.31 17.07
N GLY A 5 5.94 -5.69 16.08
CA GLY A 5 5.59 -4.28 16.06
C GLY A 5 6.79 -3.39 15.77
N ASP A 6 6.69 -2.14 16.23
CA ASP A 6 7.62 -1.06 15.90
C ASP A 6 9.08 -1.30 16.32
N ILE A 7 9.32 -2.24 17.26
CA ILE A 7 10.69 -2.65 17.64
C ILE A 7 11.42 -3.41 16.52
N ARG A 8 10.68 -4.05 15.62
CA ARG A 8 11.23 -4.85 14.51
C ARG A 8 10.91 -4.23 13.16
N ASN A 9 9.73 -3.63 13.01
CA ASN A 9 9.23 -3.22 11.71
C ASN A 9 9.60 -1.76 11.36
N PRO A 10 10.27 -1.50 10.22
CA PRO A 10 10.49 -0.13 9.76
C PRO A 10 9.17 0.59 9.43
N ASN A 11 8.13 -0.16 9.06
CA ASN A 11 6.77 0.36 8.86
C ASN A 11 6.01 0.28 10.19
N GLN A 12 6.04 1.38 10.95
CA GLN A 12 5.44 1.50 12.29
C GLN A 12 3.92 1.69 12.19
N LEU A 13 3.21 0.63 11.76
CA LEU A 13 1.79 0.66 11.44
C LEU A 13 1.01 -0.36 12.28
N LYS A 14 -0.06 0.10 12.95
CA LYS A 14 -0.91 -0.72 13.82
C LYS A 14 -1.39 -2.02 13.15
N HIS A 15 -1.87 -1.92 11.91
CA HIS A 15 -2.42 -3.09 11.21
C HIS A 15 -1.34 -4.13 10.87
N LEU A 16 -0.09 -3.70 10.69
CA LEU A 16 1.04 -4.58 10.46
C LEU A 16 1.45 -5.30 11.75
N ALA A 17 1.54 -4.57 12.86
CA ALA A 17 1.79 -5.16 14.19
C ALA A 17 0.74 -6.24 14.55
N ASN A 18 -0.54 -6.01 14.25
CA ASN A 18 -1.60 -7.00 14.45
C ASN A 18 -1.38 -8.28 13.61
N ARG A 19 -0.90 -8.12 12.37
CA ARG A 19 -0.64 -9.24 11.46
C ARG A 19 0.59 -10.04 11.90
N GLU A 20 1.62 -9.36 12.39
CA GLU A 20 2.80 -9.99 13.01
C GLU A 20 2.44 -10.75 14.28
N ALA A 21 1.58 -10.18 15.14
CA ALA A 21 1.09 -10.85 16.35
C ALA A 21 0.41 -12.19 16.01
N ARG A 22 -0.46 -12.21 14.99
CA ARG A 22 -1.08 -13.46 14.53
C ARG A 22 -0.06 -14.52 14.09
N VAL A 23 0.96 -14.12 13.35
CA VAL A 23 2.04 -15.02 12.90
C VAL A 23 2.86 -15.54 14.09
N ALA A 24 3.21 -14.67 15.03
CA ALA A 24 3.93 -15.06 16.24
C ALA A 24 3.13 -16.05 17.09
N PHE A 25 1.83 -15.79 17.33
CA PHE A 25 0.97 -16.70 18.07
C PHE A 25 0.81 -18.06 17.37
N HIS A 26 0.61 -18.06 16.03
CA HIS A 26 0.55 -19.30 15.25
C HIS A 26 1.84 -20.11 15.42
N ASN A 27 3.00 -19.49 15.24
CA ASN A 27 4.29 -20.20 15.29
C ASN A 27 4.67 -20.67 16.70
N VAL A 28 4.17 -20.02 17.74
CA VAL A 28 4.29 -20.49 19.12
C VAL A 28 3.40 -21.71 19.36
N ALA A 29 2.19 -21.73 18.82
CA ALA A 29 1.22 -22.82 18.99
C ALA A 29 1.51 -24.04 18.10
N HIS A 30 2.10 -23.82 16.92
CA HIS A 30 2.37 -24.82 15.88
C HIS A 30 3.85 -24.79 15.47
N PRO A 31 4.78 -25.17 16.34
CA PRO A 31 6.22 -25.10 16.05
C PRO A 31 6.64 -25.99 14.86
N GLU A 32 5.87 -27.03 14.55
CA GLU A 32 6.06 -27.93 13.41
C GLU A 32 5.60 -27.36 12.06
N ASP A 33 4.74 -26.34 12.05
CA ASP A 33 4.18 -25.74 10.83
C ASP A 33 4.22 -24.19 10.88
N PRO A 34 5.42 -23.59 10.77
CA PRO A 34 5.57 -22.15 10.89
C PRO A 34 5.11 -21.40 9.64
N ILE A 35 4.35 -20.33 9.85
CA ILE A 35 3.94 -19.41 8.79
C ILE A 35 4.82 -18.16 8.75
N ARG A 36 4.91 -17.54 7.57
CA ARG A 36 5.64 -16.29 7.33
C ARG A 36 4.70 -15.17 6.90
N LEU A 37 5.05 -13.97 7.31
CA LEU A 37 4.35 -12.76 6.87
C LEU A 37 4.92 -12.27 5.54
N ASP A 38 4.04 -12.09 4.54
CA ASP A 38 4.40 -11.34 3.34
C ASP A 38 4.21 -9.84 3.60
N GLU A 39 5.33 -9.14 3.70
CA GLU A 39 5.42 -7.70 3.97
C GLU A 39 5.64 -6.87 2.70
N ARG A 40 5.65 -7.49 1.52
CA ARG A 40 5.83 -6.78 0.25
C ARG A 40 4.68 -5.83 -0.08
N VAL A 41 3.50 -6.07 0.50
CA VAL A 41 2.28 -5.32 0.25
C VAL A 41 1.70 -4.89 1.60
N VAL A 42 2.17 -3.75 2.09
CA VAL A 42 1.63 -3.10 3.30
C VAL A 42 1.02 -1.77 2.88
N PRO A 43 -0.32 -1.61 2.94
CA PRO A 43 -0.96 -0.33 2.66
C PRO A 43 -0.66 0.66 3.78
N HIS A 44 -0.54 1.94 3.43
CA HIS A 44 -0.43 3.03 4.39
C HIS A 44 -1.29 4.20 3.94
N ALA A 45 -1.74 5.00 4.91
CA ALA A 45 -2.62 6.12 4.65
C ALA A 45 -2.30 7.31 5.56
N VAL A 46 -2.55 8.51 5.04
CA VAL A 46 -2.53 9.77 5.79
C VAL A 46 -3.95 10.33 5.77
N PHE A 47 -4.55 10.48 6.96
CA PHE A 47 -5.93 10.94 7.13
C PHE A 47 -6.06 12.48 7.18
N SER A 48 -5.24 13.17 6.39
CA SER A 48 -5.32 14.62 6.20
C SER A 48 -6.50 14.99 5.29
N HIS A 49 -6.65 16.29 4.99
CA HIS A 49 -7.54 16.75 3.93
C HIS A 49 -6.71 17.41 2.81
N PRO A 50 -6.66 16.83 1.59
CA PRO A 50 -7.23 15.54 1.19
C PRO A 50 -6.53 14.33 1.85
N GLU A 51 -7.21 13.18 1.85
CA GLU A 51 -6.63 11.91 2.31
C GLU A 51 -5.59 11.42 1.29
N ILE A 52 -4.65 10.60 1.76
CA ILE A 52 -3.67 9.92 0.91
C ILE A 52 -3.69 8.44 1.27
N GLY A 53 -3.75 7.57 0.26
CA GLY A 53 -3.60 6.12 0.38
C GLY A 53 -2.52 5.62 -0.57
N SER A 54 -1.68 4.70 -0.11
CA SER A 54 -0.62 4.13 -0.94
C SER A 54 -0.28 2.69 -0.54
N VAL A 55 0.09 1.89 -1.53
CA VAL A 55 0.53 0.51 -1.34
C VAL A 55 1.55 0.11 -2.41
N GLY A 56 2.52 -0.72 -2.03
CA GLY A 56 3.52 -1.27 -2.94
C GLY A 56 4.61 -0.28 -3.34
N GLU A 57 5.14 -0.45 -4.54
CA GLU A 57 6.28 0.31 -5.05
C GLU A 57 5.92 1.75 -5.47
N THR A 58 6.92 2.63 -5.44
CA THR A 58 6.82 3.98 -5.99
C THR A 58 7.56 4.06 -7.33
N GLU A 59 7.29 5.10 -8.13
CA GLU A 59 8.06 5.33 -9.36
C GLU A 59 9.54 5.53 -9.07
N ALA A 60 9.87 6.18 -7.95
CA ALA A 60 11.25 6.42 -7.52
C ALA A 60 11.97 5.11 -7.17
N THR A 61 11.32 4.22 -6.40
CA THR A 61 11.92 2.92 -6.04
C THR A 61 12.09 2.02 -7.26
N LEU A 62 11.14 2.01 -8.18
CA LEU A 62 11.24 1.26 -9.44
C LEU A 62 12.33 1.82 -10.36
N ALA A 63 12.42 3.14 -10.49
CA ALA A 63 13.46 3.79 -11.28
C ALA A 63 14.86 3.53 -10.71
N GLN A 64 15.02 3.62 -9.39
CA GLN A 64 16.28 3.28 -8.70
C GLN A 64 16.66 1.81 -8.88
N ALA A 65 15.68 0.90 -8.89
CA ALA A 65 15.90 -0.52 -9.13
C ALA A 65 16.10 -0.88 -10.62
N GLY A 66 16.00 0.09 -11.54
CA GLY A 66 16.07 -0.17 -12.98
C GLY A 66 14.92 -1.05 -13.50
N ARG A 67 13.82 -1.14 -12.77
CA ARG A 67 12.68 -1.99 -13.12
C ARG A 67 11.76 -1.23 -14.08
N ARG A 68 11.41 -1.85 -15.22
CA ARG A 68 10.44 -1.28 -16.15
C ARG A 68 9.04 -1.27 -15.54
N PHE A 69 8.32 -0.18 -15.74
CA PHE A 69 6.93 -0.01 -15.37
C PHE A 69 6.22 0.96 -16.31
N VAL A 70 4.90 0.90 -16.35
CA VAL A 70 4.02 1.90 -16.97
C VAL A 70 3.12 2.51 -15.91
N VAL A 71 2.70 3.76 -16.14
CA VAL A 71 1.87 4.52 -15.21
C VAL A 71 0.46 4.65 -15.79
N GLY A 72 -0.53 4.11 -15.09
CA GLY A 72 -1.93 4.44 -15.30
C GLY A 72 -2.34 5.50 -14.30
N ARG A 73 -2.77 6.69 -14.75
CA ARG A 73 -3.23 7.77 -13.87
C ARG A 73 -4.59 8.27 -14.34
N ARG A 74 -5.46 8.60 -13.38
CA ARG A 74 -6.72 9.31 -13.60
C ARG A 74 -6.91 10.35 -12.51
N ASP A 75 -7.27 11.55 -12.92
CA ASP A 75 -7.62 12.61 -11.98
C ASP A 75 -9.09 12.43 -11.55
N TYR A 76 -9.42 12.81 -10.31
CA TYR A 76 -10.76 12.60 -9.77
C TYR A 76 -11.81 13.41 -10.54
N GLY A 77 -11.47 14.64 -10.93
CA GLY A 77 -12.34 15.51 -11.75
C GLY A 77 -12.77 14.88 -13.09
N ASP A 78 -12.06 13.87 -13.59
CA ASP A 78 -12.39 13.18 -14.85
C ASP A 78 -13.52 12.14 -14.70
N VAL A 79 -13.90 11.79 -13.46
CA VAL A 79 -14.99 10.84 -13.19
C VAL A 79 -16.21 11.55 -12.62
N ALA A 80 -17.41 11.04 -12.90
CA ALA A 80 -18.67 11.71 -12.54
C ALA A 80 -18.78 12.10 -11.05
N TYR A 81 -18.26 11.24 -10.16
CA TYR A 81 -18.25 11.52 -8.73
C TYR A 81 -17.30 12.66 -8.36
N GLY A 82 -16.07 12.66 -8.87
CA GLY A 82 -15.12 13.73 -8.58
C GLY A 82 -15.49 15.06 -9.26
N TRP A 83 -16.11 15.01 -10.45
CA TRP A 83 -16.73 16.19 -11.06
C TRP A 83 -17.83 16.79 -10.17
N ALA A 84 -18.71 15.97 -9.61
CA ALA A 84 -19.76 16.42 -8.69
C ALA A 84 -19.22 16.97 -7.37
N LEU A 85 -18.02 16.55 -6.96
CA LEU A 85 -17.29 17.10 -5.81
C LEU A 85 -16.47 18.35 -6.15
N GLU A 86 -16.45 18.77 -7.42
CA GLU A 86 -15.59 19.84 -7.93
C GLU A 86 -14.11 19.62 -7.56
N ASP A 87 -13.65 18.36 -7.55
CA ASP A 87 -12.27 18.02 -7.20
C ASP A 87 -11.31 18.31 -8.37
N LEU A 88 -10.42 19.27 -8.15
CA LEU A 88 -9.41 19.70 -9.13
C LEU A 88 -7.98 19.26 -8.75
N THR A 89 -7.82 18.50 -7.66
CA THR A 89 -6.51 18.24 -7.03
C THR A 89 -6.23 16.76 -6.81
N GLY A 90 -7.28 15.94 -6.65
CA GLY A 90 -7.19 14.51 -6.42
C GLY A 90 -6.85 13.69 -7.65
N PHE A 91 -6.18 12.56 -7.45
CA PHE A 91 -5.90 11.58 -8.49
C PHE A 91 -5.70 10.17 -7.91
N ALA A 92 -5.92 9.17 -8.77
CA ALA A 92 -5.52 7.78 -8.56
C ALA A 92 -4.44 7.39 -9.58
N LYS A 93 -3.38 6.74 -9.11
CA LYS A 93 -2.25 6.28 -9.91
C LYS A 93 -1.91 4.83 -9.59
N VAL A 94 -1.72 4.03 -10.64
CA VAL A 94 -1.30 2.64 -10.55
C VAL A 94 -0.04 2.44 -11.39
N LEU A 95 0.92 1.71 -10.83
CA LEU A 95 2.17 1.32 -11.49
C LEU A 95 2.03 -0.13 -11.91
N VAL A 96 2.27 -0.43 -13.19
CA VAL A 96 2.04 -1.75 -13.77
C VAL A 96 3.28 -2.24 -14.49
N ASP A 97 3.60 -3.52 -14.33
CA ASP A 97 4.60 -4.21 -15.14
C ASP A 97 4.05 -4.41 -16.57
N PRO A 98 4.68 -3.84 -17.61
CA PRO A 98 4.17 -3.91 -18.97
C PRO A 98 4.18 -5.32 -19.58
N GLU A 99 5.01 -6.23 -19.07
CA GLU A 99 5.09 -7.59 -19.62
C GLU A 99 4.05 -8.51 -19.00
N SER A 100 3.89 -8.44 -17.68
CA SER A 100 3.02 -9.34 -16.94
C SER A 100 1.63 -8.77 -16.65
N GLY A 101 1.44 -7.46 -16.81
CA GLY A 101 0.23 -6.75 -16.38
C GLY A 101 0.08 -6.66 -14.86
N ARG A 102 1.10 -7.05 -14.09
CA ARG A 102 1.04 -7.07 -12.63
C ARG A 102 1.08 -5.66 -12.06
N ILE A 103 0.19 -5.37 -11.13
CA ILE A 103 0.23 -4.13 -10.32
C ILE A 103 1.43 -4.18 -9.38
N LEU A 104 2.28 -3.16 -9.47
CA LEU A 104 3.49 -2.97 -8.67
C LEU A 104 3.25 -2.02 -7.50
N GLY A 105 2.36 -1.04 -7.66
CA GLY A 105 1.97 -0.12 -6.62
C GLY A 105 0.75 0.72 -6.99
N GLY A 106 0.08 1.25 -5.98
CA GLY A 106 -1.09 2.11 -6.08
C GLY A 106 -0.95 3.32 -5.17
N HIS A 107 -1.33 4.50 -5.66
CA HIS A 107 -1.18 5.77 -4.97
C HIS A 107 -2.38 6.65 -5.27
N VAL A 108 -3.08 7.09 -4.23
CA VAL A 108 -4.32 7.86 -4.34
C VAL A 108 -4.21 9.06 -3.42
N ILE A 109 -4.60 10.23 -3.91
CA ILE A 109 -4.84 11.43 -3.11
C ILE A 109 -6.22 11.95 -3.47
N GLY A 110 -7.05 12.21 -2.47
CA GLY A 110 -8.42 12.66 -2.68
C GLY A 110 -9.40 12.07 -1.67
N PRO A 111 -10.70 12.35 -1.84
CA PRO A 111 -11.76 11.76 -1.03
C PRO A 111 -11.66 10.24 -0.94
N GLN A 112 -11.75 9.70 0.28
CA GLN A 112 -11.77 8.26 0.57
C GLN A 112 -10.50 7.50 0.15
N ALA A 113 -9.38 8.19 -0.10
CA ALA A 113 -8.13 7.57 -0.50
C ALA A 113 -7.62 6.53 0.52
N ALA A 114 -7.96 6.66 1.81
CA ALA A 114 -7.56 5.67 2.82
C ALA A 114 -8.38 4.36 2.77
N THR A 115 -9.52 4.37 2.06
CA THR A 115 -10.44 3.22 1.95
C THR A 115 -10.34 2.50 0.60
N LEU A 116 -9.97 3.23 -0.45
CA LEU A 116 -9.75 2.70 -1.81
C LEU A 116 -8.44 1.90 -1.92
#